data_AF-A0A942C4E6-F1
#
_entry.id   AF-A0A942C4E6-F1
#
_cell.length_a   1.000
_cell.length_b   1.000
_cell.length_c   1.000
_cell.angle_alpha   90.00
_cell.angle_beta   90.00
_cell.angle_gamma   90.00
#
_symmetry.space_group_name_H-M   'P 1'
#
loop_
_entity.id
_entity.type
_entity.pdbx_description
1 polymer ?
#
loop_
_entity_poly.entity_id
_entity_poly.type
_entity_poly.pdbx_seq_one_letter_code
_entity_poly.pdbx_strand_id
1 'polypeptide(L)'
;MEAVFQTKQLLDHDKINMDNSLSHRIGALRELTQVLMEEVTELETVKSIDISQGINIYDEVRQYETALIRRALRLTGGNQKKAARLLGLLPSTLNDKIKRYQIQAVAA
;
A
#
# COMPACT_ATOMS: atom_id res chain seq x y z
N MET A 1 -3.35 28.89 49.68
CA MET A 1 -4.31 28.71 48.55
C MET A 1 -3.61 28.77 47.20
N GLU A 2 -2.59 29.61 47.02
CA GLU A 2 -1.88 29.82 45.73
C GLU A 2 -1.04 28.61 45.26
N ALA A 3 -0.39 27.90 46.18
CA ALA A 3 0.41 26.71 45.85
C ALA A 3 -0.40 25.52 45.26
N VAL A 4 -1.68 25.41 45.61
CA VAL A 4 -2.58 24.33 45.12
C VAL A 4 -3.05 24.62 43.69
N PHE A 5 -3.13 25.91 43.31
CA PHE A 5 -3.51 26.32 41.96
C PHE A 5 -2.35 26.11 40.97
N GLN A 6 -1.12 26.42 41.38
CA GLN A 6 0.08 26.21 40.56
C GLN A 6 0.34 24.72 40.29
N THR A 7 0.10 23.84 41.27
CA THR A 7 0.24 22.38 41.09
C THR A 7 -0.81 21.81 40.13
N LYS A 8 -2.04 22.33 40.15
CA LYS A 8 -3.08 21.92 39.20
C LYS A 8 -2.75 22.35 37.76
N GLN A 9 -2.27 23.58 37.57
CA GLN A 9 -1.86 24.06 36.25
C GLN A 9 -0.67 23.28 35.67
N LEU A 10 0.30 22.90 36.50
CA LEU A 10 1.45 22.10 36.05
C LEU A 10 1.02 20.69 35.62
N LEU A 11 0.15 20.04 36.39
CA LEU A 11 -0.41 18.72 36.09
C LEU A 11 -1.26 18.71 34.82
N ASP A 12 -2.01 19.79 34.56
CA ASP A 12 -2.83 19.93 33.36
C ASP A 12 -1.93 20.13 32.12
N HIS A 13 -0.85 20.90 32.21
CA HIS A 13 0.13 21.06 31.13
C HIS A 13 0.87 19.75 30.77
N ASP A 14 1.27 18.96 31.77
CA ASP A 14 1.95 17.68 31.54
C ASP A 14 1.05 16.64 30.86
N LYS A 15 -0.24 16.62 31.20
CA LYS A 15 -1.24 15.78 30.53
C LYS A 15 -1.45 16.18 29.08
N ILE A 16 -1.58 17.47 28.80
CA ILE A 16 -1.73 17.98 27.43
C ILE A 16 -0.51 17.62 26.58
N ASN A 17 0.70 17.74 27.12
CA ASN A 17 1.93 17.34 26.43
C ASN A 17 2.01 15.83 26.19
N MET A 18 1.57 15.01 27.15
CA MET A 18 1.51 13.55 27.01
C MET A 18 0.51 13.14 25.92
N ASP A 19 -0.68 13.74 25.89
CA ASP A 19 -1.72 13.47 24.88
C ASP A 19 -1.28 13.88 23.47
N ASN A 20 -0.57 15.01 23.36
CA ASN A 20 0.05 15.43 22.10
C ASN A 20 1.12 14.42 21.65
N SER A 21 2.01 13.99 22.56
CA SER A 21 3.04 12.99 22.26
C SER A 21 2.44 11.66 21.82
N LEU A 22 1.39 11.19 22.50
CA LEU A 22 0.68 9.96 22.15
C LEU A 22 0.02 10.08 20.77
N SER A 23 -0.62 11.20 20.48
CA SER A 23 -1.23 11.47 19.16
C SER A 23 -0.19 11.48 18.04
N HIS A 24 0.98 12.08 18.26
CA HIS A 24 2.08 12.05 17.30
C HIS A 24 2.63 10.63 17.09
N ARG A 25 2.78 9.83 18.17
CA ARG A 25 3.22 8.43 18.07
C ARG A 25 2.21 7.57 17.31
N ILE A 26 0.90 7.78 17.54
CA ILE A 26 -0.16 7.09 16.80
C ILE A 26 -0.14 7.50 15.33
N GLY A 27 0.09 8.78 15.03
CA GLY A 27 0.26 9.27 13.66
C GLY A 27 1.42 8.60 12.93
N ALA A 28 2.60 8.59 13.55
CA ALA A 28 3.79 7.93 13.01
C ALA A 28 3.59 6.42 12.81
N LEU A 29 2.92 5.74 13.77
CA LEU A 29 2.58 4.33 13.62
C LEU A 29 1.63 4.10 12.44
N ARG A 30 0.63 4.96 12.22
CA ARG A 30 -0.28 4.86 11.07
C ARG A 30 0.48 4.99 9.75
N GLU A 31 1.35 5.98 9.63
CA GLU A 31 2.19 6.17 8.43
C GLU A 31 3.10 4.97 8.19
N LEU A 32 3.78 4.47 9.22
CA LEU A 32 4.61 3.28 9.11
C LEU A 32 3.79 2.03 8.74
N THR A 33 2.60 1.86 9.30
CA THR A 33 1.72 0.74 8.91
C THR A 33 1.22 0.85 7.48
N GLN A 34 0.99 2.07 6.99
CA GLN A 34 0.60 2.30 5.59
C GLN A 34 1.72 1.87 4.65
N VAL A 35 2.95 2.32 4.91
CA VAL A 35 4.14 1.93 4.13
C VAL A 35 4.38 0.42 4.21
N LEU A 36 4.29 -0.16 5.41
CA LEU A 36 4.47 -1.61 5.58
C LEU A 36 3.39 -2.43 4.86
N MET A 37 2.13 -1.99 4.87
CA MET A 37 1.07 -2.67 4.12
C MET A 37 1.32 -2.61 2.61
N GLU A 38 1.82 -1.50 2.09
CA GLU A 38 2.21 -1.37 0.69
C GLU A 38 3.34 -2.35 0.34
N GLU A 39 4.40 -2.41 1.16
CA GLU A 39 5.52 -3.34 1.00
C GLU A 39 5.09 -4.81 1.11
N VAL A 40 4.24 -5.17 2.08
CA VAL A 40 3.70 -6.53 2.22
C VAL A 40 2.85 -6.91 1.01
N THR A 41 2.06 -5.97 0.48
CA THR A 41 1.28 -6.20 -0.76
C THR A 41 2.19 -6.47 -1.96
N GLU A 42 3.40 -5.91 -2.00
CA GLU A 42 4.39 -6.26 -3.02
C GLU A 42 4.92 -7.69 -2.85
N LEU A 43 5.08 -8.15 -1.60
CA LEU A 43 5.53 -9.49 -1.24
C LEU A 43 4.44 -10.57 -1.46
N GLU A 44 3.16 -10.20 -1.45
CA GLU A 44 2.00 -11.10 -1.69
C GLU A 44 1.94 -11.69 -3.11
N THR A 45 2.90 -11.41 -3.99
CA THR A 45 3.01 -12.08 -5.30
C THR A 45 3.13 -13.61 -5.21
N VAL A 46 3.41 -14.16 -4.03
CA VAL A 46 3.37 -15.60 -3.74
C VAL A 46 2.27 -15.92 -2.73
N LYS A 47 1.02 -15.54 -3.02
CA LYS A 47 -0.14 -16.03 -2.28
C LYS A 47 -0.30 -17.53 -2.58
N SER A 48 -0.26 -18.38 -1.55
CA SER A 48 -0.58 -19.80 -1.68
C SER A 48 -2.07 -19.96 -1.99
N ILE A 49 -2.40 -20.41 -3.19
CA ILE A 49 -3.78 -20.65 -3.61
C ILE A 49 -4.26 -21.97 -2.99
N ASP A 50 -5.29 -21.93 -2.17
CA ASP A 50 -5.94 -23.13 -1.63
C ASP A 50 -6.94 -23.69 -2.66
N ILE A 51 -6.53 -24.77 -3.33
CA ILE A 51 -7.32 -25.42 -4.38
C ILE A 51 -8.36 -26.37 -3.76
N SER A 52 -8.28 -26.69 -2.46
CA SER A 52 -9.15 -27.69 -1.82
C SER A 52 -10.65 -27.34 -1.87
N GLN A 53 -10.99 -26.05 -1.96
CA GLN A 53 -12.36 -25.55 -2.06
C GLN A 53 -12.80 -25.28 -3.52
N GLY A 54 -11.94 -25.59 -4.49
CA GLY A 54 -12.14 -25.22 -5.89
C GLY A 54 -11.77 -23.76 -6.16
N ILE A 55 -11.26 -23.50 -7.36
CA ILE A 55 -10.87 -22.16 -7.82
C ILE A 55 -11.36 -21.92 -9.24
N ASN A 56 -11.57 -20.65 -9.58
CA ASN A 56 -11.65 -20.22 -10.96
C ASN A 56 -10.25 -19.84 -11.46
N ILE A 57 -9.63 -20.72 -12.25
CA ILE A 57 -8.28 -20.50 -12.79
C ILE A 57 -8.17 -19.19 -13.58
N TYR A 58 -9.22 -18.76 -14.25
CA TYR A 58 -9.20 -17.52 -15.02
C TYR A 58 -9.10 -16.29 -14.12
N ASP A 59 -9.73 -16.33 -12.95
CA ASP A 59 -9.65 -15.24 -11.98
C ASP A 59 -8.27 -15.19 -11.32
N GLU A 60 -7.70 -16.35 -10.97
CA GLU A 60 -6.35 -16.44 -10.41
C GLU A 60 -5.28 -15.96 -11.42
N VAL A 61 -5.37 -16.41 -12.68
CA VAL A 61 -4.48 -15.92 -13.74
C VAL A 61 -4.64 -14.41 -13.93
N ARG A 62 -5.87 -13.89 -13.91
CA ARG A 62 -6.12 -12.44 -14.02
C ARG A 62 -5.49 -11.65 -12.87
N GLN A 63 -5.59 -12.14 -11.63
CA GLN A 63 -4.98 -11.52 -10.46
C GLN A 63 -3.45 -11.53 -10.57
N TYR A 64 -2.88 -12.67 -10.93
CA TYR A 64 -1.44 -12.81 -11.13
C TYR A 64 -0.91 -11.88 -12.24
N GLU A 65 -1.57 -11.85 -13.40
CA GLU A 65 -1.22 -10.93 -14.49
C GLU A 65 -1.33 -9.47 -14.05
N THR A 66 -2.36 -9.11 -13.29
CA THR A 66 -2.57 -7.75 -12.77
C THR A 66 -1.41 -7.33 -11.87
N ALA A 67 -0.95 -8.23 -10.99
CA ALA A 67 0.19 -7.97 -10.09
C ALA A 67 1.49 -7.74 -10.89
N LEU A 68 1.76 -8.59 -11.89
CA LEU A 68 2.93 -8.43 -12.77
C LEU A 68 2.90 -7.11 -13.55
N ILE A 69 1.73 -6.74 -14.09
CA ILE A 69 1.56 -5.47 -14.82
C ILE A 69 1.83 -4.27 -13.91
N ARG A 70 1.25 -4.26 -12.69
CA ARG A 70 1.49 -3.19 -11.72
C ARG A 70 2.96 -3.07 -11.35
N ARG A 71 3.63 -4.20 -11.09
CA ARG A 71 5.06 -4.23 -10.77
C ARG A 71 5.91 -3.69 -11.92
N ALA A 72 5.63 -4.10 -13.16
CA ALA A 72 6.36 -3.61 -14.32
C ALA A 72 6.13 -2.09 -14.54
N LEU A 73 4.93 -1.58 -14.27
CA LEU A 73 4.65 -0.14 -14.32
C LEU A 73 5.43 0.62 -13.24
N ARG A 74 5.46 0.15 -11.99
CA ARG A 74 6.26 0.77 -10.92
C ARG A 74 7.75 0.81 -11.26
N LEU A 75 8.33 -0.32 -11.65
CA LEU A 75 9.74 -0.42 -12.04
C LEU A 75 10.14 0.49 -13.22
N THR A 76 9.16 0.93 -14.02
CA THR A 76 9.39 1.78 -15.20
C THR A 76 8.90 3.20 -15.02
N GLY A 77 8.48 3.59 -13.81
CA GLY A 77 7.91 4.91 -13.52
C GLY A 77 6.65 5.22 -14.35
N GLY A 78 5.81 4.21 -14.59
CA GLY A 78 4.57 4.32 -15.37
C GLY A 78 4.76 4.26 -16.90
N ASN A 79 5.98 4.05 -17.41
CA ASN A 79 6.19 3.97 -18.85
C ASN A 79 5.71 2.63 -19.43
N GLN A 80 4.47 2.61 -19.91
CA GLN A 80 3.82 1.42 -20.46
C GLN A 80 4.61 0.73 -21.58
N LYS A 81 5.32 1.47 -22.45
CA LYS A 81 6.14 0.85 -23.51
C LYS A 81 7.34 0.11 -22.91
N LYS A 82 7.98 0.65 -21.87
CA LYS A 82 9.07 -0.03 -21.15
C LYS A 82 8.53 -1.21 -20.34
N ALA A 83 7.38 -1.05 -19.67
CA ALA A 83 6.73 -2.12 -18.93
C ALA A 83 6.35 -3.30 -19.84
N ALA A 84 5.82 -3.02 -21.04
CA ALA A 84 5.49 -4.05 -22.03
C ALA A 84 6.74 -4.84 -22.45
N ARG A 85 7.86 -4.15 -22.69
CA ARG A 85 9.15 -4.80 -22.99
C ARG A 85 9.64 -5.67 -21.84
N LEU A 86 9.52 -5.22 -20.58
CA LEU A 86 9.91 -6.03 -19.40
C LEU A 86 9.07 -7.31 -19.28
N LEU A 87 7.79 -7.25 -19.65
CA LEU A 87 6.86 -8.38 -19.58
C LEU A 87 6.87 -9.25 -20.85
N GLY A 88 7.68 -8.91 -21.87
CA GLY A 88 7.68 -9.63 -23.15
C GLY A 88 6.39 -9.48 -23.95
N LEU A 89 5.64 -8.40 -23.74
CA LEU A 89 4.36 -8.13 -24.40
C LEU A 89 4.49 -7.04 -25.46
N LEU A 90 3.61 -7.09 -26.46
CA LEU A 90 3.39 -5.94 -27.34
C LEU A 90 2.78 -4.78 -26.55
N PRO A 91 3.13 -3.52 -26.86
CA PRO A 91 2.53 -2.36 -26.18
C PRO A 91 1.00 -2.31 -26.29
N SER A 92 0.43 -2.73 -27.41
CA SER A 92 -1.02 -2.82 -27.60
C SER A 92 -1.66 -3.85 -26.66
N THR A 93 -1.07 -5.05 -26.56
CA THR A 93 -1.53 -6.10 -25.65
C THR A 93 -1.50 -5.65 -24.20
N LEU A 94 -0.42 -4.99 -23.77
CA LEU A 94 -0.36 -4.46 -22.40
C LEU A 94 -1.44 -3.40 -22.17
N ASN A 95 -1.61 -2.47 -23.11
CA ASN A 95 -2.63 -1.41 -23.02
C ASN A 95 -4.04 -1.98 -22.93
N ASP A 96 -4.36 -3.02 -23.72
CA ASP A 96 -5.67 -3.68 -23.68
C ASP A 96 -5.88 -4.39 -22.33
N LYS A 97 -4.85 -5.06 -21.79
CA LYS A 97 -4.90 -5.67 -20.46
C LYS A 97 -5.08 -4.61 -19.36
N ILE A 98 -4.38 -3.48 -19.41
CA ILE A 98 -4.55 -2.36 -18.46
C ILE A 98 -5.99 -1.86 -18.45
N LYS A 99 -6.60 -1.65 -19.62
CA LYS A 99 -8.00 -1.22 -19.75
C LYS A 99 -8.97 -2.28 -19.24
N ARG A 100 -8.83 -3.53 -19.70
CA ARG A 100 -9.70 -4.65 -19.33
C ARG A 100 -9.63 -4.96 -17.83
N TYR A 101 -8.46 -4.79 -17.23
CA TYR A 101 -8.23 -5.06 -15.82
C TYR A 101 -8.43 -3.82 -14.93
N GLN A 102 -8.74 -2.66 -15.53
CA GLN A 102 -8.94 -1.39 -14.82
C GLN A 102 -7.74 -1.05 -13.92
N ILE A 103 -6.52 -1.32 -14.41
CA ILE A 103 -5.29 -1.06 -13.68
C ILE A 103 -5.04 0.45 -13.71
N GLN A 104 -5.06 1.08 -12.53
CA GLN A 104 -4.64 2.47 -12.43
C GLN A 104 -3.12 2.55 -12.66
N ALA A 105 -2.72 3.30 -13.69
CA ALA A 105 -1.33 3.62 -13.94
C ALA A 105 -0.88 4.72 -12.96
N VAL A 106 -0.91 4.44 -11.66
CA VAL A 106 -0.32 5.35 -10.68
C VAL A 106 1.16 5.03 -10.58
N ALA A 107 1.98 5.97 -11.03
CA ALA A 107 3.36 6.06 -10.59
C ALA A 107 3.32 6.57 -9.14
N ALA A 108 3.69 5.70 -8.19
CA ALA A 108 4.18 6.17 -6.91
C ALA A 108 5.59 6.74 -7.12
#